data_AF-A0A1H7S3C8-F1
#
_entry.id   AF-A0A1H7S3C8-F1
#
_cell.length_a   1.000
_cell.length_b   1.000
_cell.length_c   1.000
_cell.angle_alpha   90.00
_cell.angle_beta   90.00
_cell.angle_gamma   90.00
#
_symmetry.space_group_name_H-M   'P 1'
#
loop_
_entity.id
_entity.type
_entity.pdbx_description
1 polymer ?
#
loop_
_entity_poly.entity_id
_entity_poly.type
_entity_poly.pdbx_seq_one_letter_code
_entity_poly.pdbx_strand_id
1 'polypeptide(L)'
;MTFRKRAATVAATLISLAGLALHSTASFAAEAPALVAKDQTSKPITAVSVPPVSYFVQQLPTQPAVAQDPAFAPEADADDVVAYPTLAAAVAAQDAATNDEQLRCLAGAIYFEARGEPLSGQLAVAEVILNRANSGRFAKSACGVVTQPGQFSFVRGGRIPDVAENARWRTAVAVAKVAMKDAWDSDAAKALYFNAGRSPNRGLVRVAAIGNHTFYR
;
A
#
# COMPACT_ATOMS: atom_id res chain seq x y z
N MET A 1 66.14 13.31 -8.38
CA MET A 1 65.54 14.63 -8.68
C MET A 1 64.23 14.75 -7.89
N THR A 2 64.34 15.48 -6.77
CA THR A 2 63.33 16.35 -6.13
C THR A 2 61.85 15.94 -6.05
N PHE A 3 61.49 15.48 -4.85
CA PHE A 3 60.14 15.44 -4.29
C PHE A 3 59.48 16.82 -4.26
N ARG A 4 58.19 16.91 -4.63
CA ARG A 4 57.34 18.07 -4.33
C ARG A 4 56.19 17.66 -3.42
N LYS A 5 56.38 17.98 -2.13
CA LYS A 5 55.32 18.06 -1.11
C LYS A 5 54.39 19.22 -1.48
N ARG A 6 53.06 19.02 -1.44
CA ARG A 6 52.11 20.14 -1.37
C ARG A 6 51.49 20.17 0.01
N ALA A 7 51.72 21.30 0.65
CA ALA A 7 51.38 21.63 2.02
C ALA A 7 49.88 21.93 2.17
N ALA A 8 49.45 21.83 3.43
CA ALA A 8 48.13 22.15 3.94
C ALA A 8 47.72 23.60 3.70
N THR A 9 46.42 23.81 3.51
CA THR A 9 45.73 25.05 3.86
C THR A 9 44.52 24.68 4.71
N VAL A 10 44.68 24.88 6.01
CA VAL A 10 43.61 24.91 7.02
C VAL A 10 42.89 26.24 6.85
N ALA A 11 41.62 26.22 6.47
CA ALA A 11 40.74 27.38 6.52
C ALA A 11 39.66 27.11 7.57
N ALA A 12 39.88 27.62 8.77
CA ALA A 12 38.91 27.62 9.85
C ALA A 12 37.90 28.75 9.61
N THR A 13 36.66 28.43 9.30
CA THR A 13 35.55 29.40 9.28
C THR A 13 34.72 29.24 10.56
N LEU A 14 34.91 30.18 11.47
CA LEU A 14 34.07 30.40 12.64
C LEU A 14 32.72 30.96 12.18
N ILE A 15 31.65 30.18 12.33
CA ILE A 15 30.27 30.68 12.15
C ILE A 15 29.68 30.88 13.55
N SER A 16 29.47 32.16 13.88
CA SER A 16 28.88 32.64 15.12
C SER A 16 27.45 32.14 15.29
N LEU A 17 27.18 31.42 16.39
CA LEU A 17 25.83 31.21 16.90
C LEU A 17 25.39 32.46 17.68
N ALA A 18 24.40 33.18 17.16
CA ALA A 18 23.59 34.13 17.93
C ALA A 18 22.22 33.46 18.18
N GLY A 19 22.11 32.70 19.27
CA GLY A 19 20.83 32.20 19.78
C GLY A 19 20.18 33.27 20.65
N LEU A 20 19.15 33.95 20.15
CA LEU A 20 18.29 34.79 20.99
C LEU A 20 17.37 33.90 21.83
N ALA A 21 17.31 34.27 23.11
CA ALA A 21 16.62 33.58 24.17
C ALA A 21 15.08 33.59 24.02
N LEU A 22 14.51 32.52 24.59
CA LEU A 22 13.09 32.24 24.80
C LEU A 22 12.33 33.46 25.34
N HIS A 23 11.15 33.72 24.77
CA HIS A 23 10.07 34.38 25.48
C HIS A 23 8.91 33.39 25.61
N SER A 24 8.86 32.71 26.75
CA SER A 24 7.66 32.02 27.22
C SER A 24 6.70 33.06 27.77
N THR A 25 5.55 33.26 27.12
CA THR A 25 4.41 33.92 27.75
C THR A 25 3.38 32.86 28.12
N ALA A 26 3.27 32.61 29.42
CA ALA A 26 2.11 31.96 29.99
C ALA A 26 0.89 32.83 29.69
N SER A 27 -0.07 32.31 28.93
CA SER A 27 -1.39 32.93 28.84
C SER A 27 -2.28 32.37 29.94
N PHE A 28 -2.85 33.34 30.67
CA PHE A 28 -3.70 33.21 31.82
C PHE A 28 -4.95 32.38 31.55
N ALA A 29 -5.37 31.64 32.58
CA ALA A 29 -6.72 31.16 32.75
C ALA A 29 -7.71 32.33 32.69
N ALA A 30 -8.72 32.19 31.84
CA ALA A 30 -9.94 32.99 31.89
C ALA A 30 -11.12 32.02 32.02
N GLU A 31 -11.59 31.91 33.25
CA GLU A 31 -12.89 31.37 33.63
C GLU A 31 -13.99 32.34 33.17
N ALA A 32 -14.94 31.88 32.35
CA ALA A 32 -16.27 32.48 32.17
C ALA A 32 -17.21 31.52 31.40
N PRO A 33 -18.54 31.70 31.46
CA PRO A 33 -19.43 31.08 32.43
C PRO A 33 -20.29 29.97 31.81
N ALA A 34 -20.91 29.17 32.68
CA ALA A 34 -21.93 28.21 32.32
C ALA A 34 -23.05 28.85 31.49
N LEU A 35 -23.11 28.51 30.20
CA LEU A 35 -24.29 28.74 29.37
C LEU A 35 -25.22 27.56 29.52
N VAL A 36 -26.19 27.80 30.40
CA VAL A 36 -27.49 27.14 30.53
C VAL A 36 -27.98 26.59 29.18
N ALA A 37 -28.10 25.27 29.11
CA ALA A 37 -28.82 24.57 28.06
C ALA A 37 -30.27 25.07 28.06
N LYS A 38 -30.66 25.78 26.99
CA LYS A 38 -32.06 26.07 26.73
C LYS A 38 -32.75 24.78 26.32
N ASP A 39 -33.58 24.31 27.23
CA ASP A 39 -34.60 23.29 27.08
C ASP A 39 -35.35 23.48 25.74
N GLN A 40 -35.08 22.61 24.77
CA GLN A 40 -35.86 22.54 23.55
C GLN A 40 -37.05 21.63 23.82
N THR A 41 -38.19 22.28 24.00
CA THR A 41 -39.55 21.76 23.93
C THR A 41 -39.65 20.56 22.98
N SER A 42 -39.61 19.36 23.54
CA SER A 42 -39.88 18.12 22.83
C SER A 42 -41.34 18.09 22.41
N LYS A 43 -41.59 18.39 21.14
CA LYS A 43 -42.87 18.17 20.46
C LYS A 43 -43.16 16.65 20.50
N PRO A 44 -44.35 16.20 20.94
CA PRO A 44 -44.65 14.78 20.96
C PRO A 44 -44.63 14.22 19.54
N ILE A 45 -43.78 13.22 19.31
CA ILE A 45 -43.78 12.45 18.08
C ILE A 45 -45.04 11.57 18.14
N THR A 46 -46.05 11.96 17.38
CA THR A 46 -47.21 11.11 17.10
C THR A 46 -46.69 9.80 16.49
N ALA A 47 -46.94 8.68 17.16
CA ALA A 47 -46.58 7.37 16.65
C ALA A 47 -47.32 7.11 15.33
N VAL A 48 -46.58 7.08 14.22
CA VAL A 48 -47.10 6.60 12.94
C VAL A 48 -47.24 5.08 13.07
N SER A 49 -48.49 4.62 13.15
CA SER A 49 -48.82 3.20 13.08
C SER A 49 -48.48 2.69 11.67
N VAL A 50 -47.40 1.93 11.57
CA VAL A 50 -47.03 1.23 10.34
C VAL A 50 -47.87 -0.05 10.28
N PRO A 51 -48.67 -0.28 9.22
CA PRO A 51 -49.42 -1.53 9.09
C PRO A 51 -48.44 -2.72 8.97
N PRO A 52 -48.78 -3.91 9.49
CA PRO A 52 -47.94 -5.07 9.32
C PRO A 52 -47.84 -5.42 7.83
N VAL A 53 -46.63 -5.34 7.28
CA VAL A 53 -46.32 -5.86 5.95
C VAL A 53 -46.42 -7.38 6.06
N SER A 54 -47.46 -7.96 5.47
CA SER A 54 -47.58 -9.41 5.31
C SER A 54 -46.58 -9.85 4.25
N TYR A 55 -45.45 -10.43 4.68
CA TYR A 55 -44.56 -11.12 3.77
C TYR A 55 -45.19 -12.48 3.44
N PHE A 56 -45.66 -12.63 2.21
CA PHE A 56 -46.01 -13.93 1.67
C PHE A 56 -44.70 -14.69 1.44
N VAL A 57 -44.42 -15.70 2.27
CA VAL A 57 -43.31 -16.63 2.02
C VAL A 57 -43.70 -17.46 0.82
N GLN A 58 -43.25 -17.07 -0.37
CA GLN A 58 -43.41 -17.89 -1.55
C GLN A 58 -42.50 -19.11 -1.38
N GLN A 59 -43.08 -20.27 -1.11
CA GLN A 59 -42.35 -21.53 -1.11
C GLN A 59 -41.74 -21.72 -2.50
N LEU A 60 -40.40 -21.74 -2.55
CA LEU A 60 -39.65 -22.12 -3.74
C LEU A 60 -40.16 -23.51 -4.18
N PRO A 61 -40.42 -23.74 -5.48
CA PRO A 61 -40.78 -25.06 -5.96
C PRO A 61 -39.67 -26.05 -5.55
N THR A 62 -40.05 -27.08 -4.81
CA THR A 62 -39.22 -28.24 -4.52
C THR A 62 -38.87 -28.91 -5.84
N GLN A 63 -37.68 -28.63 -6.35
CA GLN A 63 -37.10 -29.40 -7.44
C GLN A 63 -36.94 -30.85 -6.95
N PRO A 64 -37.32 -31.87 -7.74
CA PRO A 64 -37.02 -33.24 -7.40
C PRO A 64 -35.50 -33.40 -7.29
N ALA A 65 -35.07 -33.95 -6.15
CA ALA A 65 -33.67 -34.26 -5.91
C ALA A 65 -33.18 -35.22 -7.01
N VAL A 66 -32.35 -34.70 -7.90
CA VAL A 66 -31.54 -35.53 -8.78
C VAL A 66 -30.57 -36.27 -7.88
N ALA A 67 -30.68 -37.60 -7.85
CA ALA A 67 -29.72 -38.46 -7.18
C ALA A 67 -28.32 -38.14 -7.71
N GLN A 68 -27.47 -37.57 -6.86
CA GLN A 68 -26.06 -37.38 -7.17
C GLN A 68 -25.39 -38.73 -6.96
N ASP A 69 -24.94 -39.34 -8.06
CA ASP A 69 -24.00 -40.46 -8.02
C ASP A 69 -22.81 -40.11 -7.12
N PRO A 70 -22.36 -41.00 -6.20
CA PRO A 70 -21.29 -40.69 -5.25
C PRO A 70 -19.88 -40.77 -5.88
N ALA A 71 -19.74 -40.55 -7.18
CA ALA A 71 -18.49 -40.80 -7.92
C ALA A 71 -17.73 -39.54 -8.35
N PHE A 72 -17.99 -38.37 -7.76
CA PHE A 72 -17.19 -37.17 -8.01
C PHE A 72 -16.64 -36.59 -6.70
N ALA A 73 -15.62 -37.27 -6.16
CA ALA A 73 -14.64 -36.58 -5.35
C ALA A 73 -13.84 -35.68 -6.31
N PRO A 74 -13.73 -34.35 -6.10
CA PRO A 74 -12.79 -33.56 -6.88
C PRO A 74 -11.40 -34.00 -6.43
N GLU A 75 -10.74 -34.77 -7.28
CA GLU A 75 -9.30 -34.94 -7.20
C GLU A 75 -8.70 -33.54 -7.32
N ALA A 76 -7.97 -33.11 -6.28
CA ALA A 76 -7.33 -31.82 -6.23
C ALA A 76 -6.16 -31.81 -7.22
N ASP A 77 -6.45 -31.47 -8.47
CA ASP A 77 -5.44 -31.10 -9.45
C ASP A 77 -4.76 -29.81 -8.99
N ALA A 78 -3.43 -29.87 -8.88
CA ALA A 78 -2.59 -28.84 -8.28
C ALA A 78 -2.35 -27.59 -9.16
N ASP A 79 -3.18 -27.36 -10.18
CA ASP A 79 -3.02 -26.27 -11.15
C ASP A 79 -4.31 -25.44 -11.39
N ASP A 80 -5.30 -25.55 -10.50
CA ASP A 80 -6.53 -24.78 -10.64
C ASP A 80 -6.27 -23.31 -10.27
N VAL A 81 -6.09 -22.46 -11.29
CA VAL A 81 -5.98 -21.01 -11.14
C VAL A 81 -7.29 -20.53 -10.54
N VAL A 82 -7.31 -20.33 -9.21
CA VAL A 82 -8.48 -19.82 -8.49
C VAL A 82 -8.81 -18.43 -9.04
N ALA A 83 -9.78 -18.37 -9.95
CA ALA A 83 -10.26 -17.12 -10.52
C ALA A 83 -11.04 -16.36 -9.43
N TYR A 84 -10.46 -15.26 -8.93
CA TYR A 84 -11.14 -14.39 -7.98
C TYR A 84 -12.04 -13.39 -8.70
N PRO A 85 -13.24 -13.09 -8.17
CA PRO A 85 -14.16 -12.14 -8.81
C PRO A 85 -13.65 -10.68 -8.77
N THR A 86 -12.74 -10.37 -7.84
CA THR A 86 -12.15 -9.03 -7.69
C THR A 86 -10.73 -9.12 -7.14
N LEU A 87 -9.92 -8.09 -7.39
CA LEU A 87 -8.60 -7.95 -6.77
C LEU A 87 -8.68 -7.96 -5.24
N ALA A 88 -9.72 -7.34 -4.68
CA ALA A 88 -9.94 -7.33 -3.23
C ALA A 88 -10.15 -8.75 -2.68
N ALA A 89 -10.89 -9.60 -3.39
CA ALA A 89 -11.05 -11.01 -3.03
C ALA A 89 -9.74 -11.79 -3.15
N ALA A 90 -8.97 -11.57 -4.21
CA ALA A 90 -7.65 -12.20 -4.39
C ALA A 90 -6.68 -11.86 -3.25
N VAL A 91 -6.65 -10.58 -2.84
CA VAL A 91 -5.84 -10.09 -1.71
C VAL A 91 -6.36 -10.64 -0.39
N ALA A 92 -7.68 -10.65 -0.16
CA ALA A 92 -8.28 -11.14 1.07
C ALA A 92 -8.06 -12.64 1.29
N ALA A 93 -7.88 -13.42 0.22
CA ALA A 93 -7.57 -14.85 0.28
C ALA A 93 -6.13 -15.16 0.70
N GLN A 94 -5.21 -14.18 0.70
CA GLN A 94 -3.83 -14.41 1.10
C GLN A 94 -3.66 -14.31 2.62
N ASP A 95 -2.83 -15.19 3.18
CA ASP A 95 -2.36 -15.05 4.56
C ASP A 95 -1.25 -13.96 4.67
N ALA A 96 -0.91 -13.56 5.90
CA ALA A 96 0.07 -12.50 6.16
C ALA A 96 1.49 -13.01 6.48
N ALA A 97 1.79 -14.30 6.34
CA ALA A 97 3.12 -14.85 6.60
C ALA A 97 4.17 -14.33 5.60
N THR A 98 5.39 -14.10 6.10
CA THR A 98 6.53 -13.53 5.35
C THR A 98 7.77 -14.42 5.49
N ASN A 99 7.60 -15.72 5.23
CA ASN A 99 8.66 -16.72 5.37
C ASN A 99 9.71 -16.66 4.25
N ASP A 100 9.43 -15.92 3.17
CA ASP A 100 10.33 -15.70 2.04
C ASP A 100 10.90 -14.27 2.06
N GLU A 101 12.21 -14.15 1.87
CA GLU A 101 12.91 -12.86 1.93
C GLU A 101 12.52 -11.94 0.76
N GLN A 102 12.33 -12.47 -0.45
CA GLN A 102 11.94 -11.68 -1.62
C GLN A 102 10.55 -11.09 -1.43
N LEU A 103 9.62 -11.89 -0.90
CA LEU A 103 8.29 -11.47 -0.50
C LEU A 103 8.36 -10.36 0.55
N ARG A 104 9.21 -10.49 1.58
CA ARG A 104 9.35 -9.46 2.62
C ARG A 104 9.90 -8.15 2.04
N CYS A 105 10.88 -8.20 1.15
CA CYS A 105 11.41 -7.00 0.48
C CYS A 105 10.36 -6.32 -0.40
N LEU A 106 9.61 -7.11 -1.19
CA LEU A 106 8.56 -6.61 -2.06
C LEU A 106 7.42 -5.98 -1.24
N ALA A 107 6.95 -6.65 -0.18
CA ALA A 107 5.96 -6.12 0.74
C ALA A 107 6.44 -4.85 1.45
N GLY A 108 7.71 -4.81 1.85
CA GLY A 108 8.38 -3.61 2.38
C GLY A 108 8.26 -2.42 1.44
N ALA A 109 8.61 -2.61 0.17
CA ALA A 109 8.52 -1.56 -0.82
C ALA A 109 7.07 -1.10 -1.07
N ILE A 110 6.13 -2.03 -1.22
CA ILE A 110 4.70 -1.69 -1.36
C ILE A 110 4.22 -0.89 -0.14
N TYR A 111 4.60 -1.29 1.07
CA TYR A 111 4.18 -0.61 2.28
C TYR A 111 4.69 0.83 2.33
N PHE A 112 5.97 1.06 2.04
CA PHE A 112 6.55 2.41 2.14
C PHE A 112 6.13 3.32 0.98
N GLU A 113 5.93 2.78 -0.23
CA GLU A 113 5.59 3.57 -1.41
C GLU A 113 4.07 3.72 -1.61
N ALA A 114 3.27 2.73 -1.20
CA ALA A 114 1.89 2.62 -1.67
C ALA A 114 0.86 2.20 -0.61
N ARG A 115 1.19 2.07 0.69
CA ARG A 115 0.20 1.66 1.72
C ARG A 115 -1.06 2.53 1.81
N GLY A 116 -1.03 3.75 1.27
CA GLY A 116 -2.16 4.68 1.21
C GLY A 116 -2.94 4.66 -0.11
N GLU A 117 -2.44 3.91 -1.10
CA GLU A 117 -3.00 3.81 -2.45
C GLU A 117 -4.09 2.73 -2.53
N PRO A 118 -4.99 2.80 -3.53
CA PRO A 118 -5.89 1.68 -3.85
C PRO A 118 -5.10 0.39 -4.11
N LEU A 119 -5.76 -0.78 -3.97
CA LEU A 119 -5.10 -2.08 -4.17
C LEU A 119 -4.44 -2.21 -5.55
N SER A 120 -5.06 -1.66 -6.59
CA SER A 120 -4.47 -1.61 -7.94
C SER A 120 -3.19 -0.78 -8.00
N GLY A 121 -3.09 0.31 -7.23
CA GLY A 121 -1.87 1.12 -7.13
C GLY A 121 -0.75 0.41 -6.36
N GLN A 122 -1.10 -0.33 -5.30
CA GLN A 122 -0.15 -1.17 -4.57
C GLN A 122 0.37 -2.31 -5.46
N LEU A 123 -0.52 -2.96 -6.21
CA LEU A 123 -0.16 -4.00 -7.17
C LEU A 123 0.75 -3.46 -8.28
N ALA A 124 0.43 -2.29 -8.84
CA ALA A 124 1.23 -1.65 -9.87
C ALA A 124 2.66 -1.32 -9.41
N VAL A 125 2.86 -0.91 -8.15
CA VAL A 125 4.22 -0.73 -7.59
C VAL A 125 4.95 -2.07 -7.48
N ALA A 126 4.26 -3.13 -7.07
CA ALA A 126 4.82 -4.48 -7.01
C ALA A 126 5.27 -4.96 -8.39
N GLU A 127 4.43 -4.80 -9.42
CA GLU A 127 4.74 -5.14 -10.81
C GLU A 127 5.95 -4.38 -11.33
N VAL A 128 6.09 -3.07 -11.05
CA VAL A 128 7.29 -2.32 -11.47
C VAL A 128 8.56 -2.96 -10.90
N ILE A 129 8.54 -3.40 -9.64
CA ILE A 129 9.69 -4.04 -8.99
C ILE A 129 10.00 -5.39 -9.66
N LEU A 130 8.98 -6.21 -9.90
CA LEU A 130 9.13 -7.51 -10.56
C LEU A 130 9.58 -7.36 -12.03
N ASN A 131 9.02 -6.41 -12.77
CA ASN A 131 9.42 -6.06 -14.12
C ASN A 131 10.88 -5.61 -14.18
N ARG A 132 11.32 -4.79 -13.22
CA ARG A 132 12.73 -4.41 -13.10
C ARG A 132 13.61 -5.63 -12.92
N ALA A 133 13.23 -6.55 -12.03
CA ALA A 133 13.97 -7.79 -11.79
C ALA A 133 14.08 -8.66 -13.06
N ASN A 134 13.02 -8.67 -13.88
CA ASN A 134 12.94 -9.45 -15.11
C ASN A 134 13.56 -8.75 -16.34
N SER A 135 13.80 -7.44 -16.28
CA SER A 135 14.20 -6.65 -17.47
C SER A 135 15.66 -6.81 -17.91
N GLY A 136 16.53 -7.37 -17.07
CA GLY A 136 17.97 -7.39 -17.28
C GLY A 136 18.68 -6.03 -17.13
N ARG A 137 17.92 -4.94 -16.89
CA ARG A 137 18.45 -3.57 -16.70
C ARG A 137 18.68 -3.22 -15.23
N PHE A 138 18.08 -3.98 -14.32
CA PHE A 138 18.16 -3.79 -12.86
C PHE A 138 18.69 -5.07 -12.20
N ALA A 139 18.81 -5.06 -10.87
CA ALA A 139 19.16 -6.26 -10.12
C ALA A 139 18.13 -7.39 -10.38
N LYS A 140 18.56 -8.66 -10.32
CA LYS A 140 17.77 -9.82 -10.75
C LYS A 140 16.77 -10.37 -9.73
N SER A 141 16.49 -9.64 -8.65
CA SER A 141 15.59 -10.09 -7.58
C SER A 141 14.85 -8.92 -6.95
N ALA A 142 13.71 -9.17 -6.31
CA ALA A 142 12.91 -8.13 -5.67
C ALA A 142 13.73 -7.39 -4.60
N CYS A 143 14.40 -8.12 -3.70
CA CYS A 143 15.30 -7.51 -2.74
C CYS A 143 16.40 -6.70 -3.42
N GLY A 144 17.05 -7.26 -4.43
CA GLY A 144 18.11 -6.56 -5.16
C GLY A 144 17.64 -5.24 -5.76
N VAL A 145 16.46 -5.22 -6.39
CA VAL A 145 15.87 -4.01 -6.97
C VAL A 145 15.53 -2.99 -5.89
N VAL A 146 14.92 -3.43 -4.79
CA VAL A 146 14.51 -2.54 -3.70
C VAL A 146 15.73 -1.92 -3.01
N THR A 147 16.78 -2.70 -2.77
CA THR A 147 17.97 -2.23 -2.05
C THR A 147 18.99 -1.50 -2.90
N GLN A 148 18.75 -1.36 -4.21
CA GLN A 148 19.63 -0.60 -5.10
C GLN A 148 19.72 0.88 -4.65
N PRO A 149 20.94 1.47 -4.60
CA PRO A 149 21.12 2.84 -4.11
C PRO A 149 20.27 3.86 -4.88
N GLY A 150 19.52 4.69 -4.14
CA GLY A 150 18.72 5.78 -4.71
C GLY A 150 17.41 5.36 -5.40
N GLN A 151 17.08 4.08 -5.44
CA GLN A 151 15.83 3.60 -6.05
C GLN A 151 14.60 3.91 -5.20
N PHE A 152 14.73 3.76 -3.88
CA PHE A 152 13.65 3.93 -2.91
C PHE A 152 14.13 4.74 -1.71
N SER A 153 13.36 5.75 -1.33
CA SER A 153 13.80 6.77 -0.34
C SER A 153 13.94 6.23 1.08
N PHE A 154 13.21 5.15 1.40
CA PHE A 154 13.23 4.51 2.72
C PHE A 154 14.45 3.60 2.93
N VAL A 155 15.17 3.23 1.87
CA VAL A 155 16.33 2.33 1.97
C VAL A 155 17.56 3.09 2.44
N ARG A 156 18.18 2.62 3.51
CA ARG A 156 19.42 3.19 4.07
C ARG A 156 20.48 2.10 4.20
N GLY A 157 21.65 2.33 3.61
CA GLY A 157 22.76 1.36 3.64
C GLY A 157 22.38 -0.01 3.06
N GLY A 158 21.52 -0.06 2.05
CA GLY A 158 21.03 -1.30 1.44
C GLY A 158 20.05 -2.09 2.33
N ARG A 159 19.52 -1.49 3.39
CA ARG A 159 18.55 -2.14 4.30
C ARG A 159 17.19 -1.45 4.23
N ILE A 160 16.14 -2.27 4.26
CA ILE A 160 14.75 -1.84 4.37
C ILE A 160 14.42 -1.69 5.86
N PRO A 161 13.80 -0.59 6.32
CA PRO A 161 13.39 -0.43 7.71
C PRO A 161 12.32 -1.46 8.12
N ASP A 162 12.31 -1.83 9.40
CA ASP A 162 11.28 -2.72 9.94
C ASP A 162 9.90 -2.06 9.94
N VAL A 163 8.87 -2.89 9.76
CA VAL A 163 7.48 -2.47 9.71
C VAL A 163 6.71 -3.17 10.83
N ALA A 164 5.92 -2.40 11.59
CA ALA A 164 5.03 -2.96 12.60
C ALA A 164 3.92 -3.80 11.96
N GLU A 165 3.60 -4.95 12.56
CA GLU A 165 2.54 -5.84 12.10
C GLU A 165 1.14 -5.23 12.31
N ASN A 166 0.69 -4.46 11.32
CA ASN A 166 -0.62 -3.82 11.31
C ASN A 166 -1.41 -4.20 10.06
N ALA A 167 -2.66 -3.72 9.95
CA ALA A 167 -3.53 -4.04 8.83
C ALA A 167 -2.93 -3.66 7.47
N ARG A 168 -2.26 -2.50 7.38
CA ARG A 168 -1.62 -2.03 6.14
C ARG A 168 -0.43 -2.90 5.75
N TRP A 169 0.35 -3.37 6.74
CA TRP A 169 1.42 -4.33 6.50
C TRP A 169 0.87 -5.65 5.96
N ARG A 170 -0.19 -6.18 6.59
CA ARG A 170 -0.85 -7.41 6.12
C ARG A 170 -1.37 -7.27 4.69
N THR A 171 -1.97 -6.13 4.34
CA THR A 171 -2.38 -5.82 2.96
C THR A 171 -1.20 -5.79 2.00
N ALA A 172 -0.10 -5.13 2.35
CA ALA A 172 1.09 -5.07 1.50
C ALA A 172 1.68 -6.47 1.25
N VAL A 173 1.74 -7.33 2.26
CA VAL A 173 2.15 -8.74 2.12
C VAL A 173 1.22 -9.52 1.20
N ALA A 174 -0.09 -9.39 1.39
CA ALA A 174 -1.08 -10.06 0.55
C ALA A 174 -1.00 -9.60 -0.92
N VAL A 175 -0.85 -8.30 -1.18
CA VAL A 175 -0.67 -7.76 -2.54
C VAL A 175 0.64 -8.27 -3.15
N ALA A 176 1.73 -8.31 -2.38
CA ALA A 176 3.00 -8.87 -2.85
C ALA A 176 2.85 -10.33 -3.28
N LYS A 177 2.10 -11.15 -2.53
CA LYS A 177 1.82 -12.55 -2.91
C LYS A 177 0.99 -12.65 -4.19
N VAL A 178 -0.03 -11.80 -4.36
CA VAL A 178 -0.81 -11.74 -5.61
C VAL A 178 0.09 -11.41 -6.79
N ALA A 179 0.97 -10.41 -6.66
CA ALA A 179 1.91 -10.01 -7.70
C ALA A 179 2.94 -11.10 -8.03
N MET A 180 3.55 -11.75 -7.02
CA MET A 180 4.55 -12.81 -7.25
C MET A 180 3.97 -14.06 -7.91
N LYS A 181 2.67 -14.31 -7.72
CA LYS A 181 1.94 -15.41 -8.37
C LYS A 181 1.44 -15.04 -9.77
N ASP A 182 1.66 -13.80 -10.22
CA ASP A 182 1.09 -13.26 -11.46
C ASP A 182 -0.43 -13.48 -11.54
N ALA A 183 -1.11 -13.36 -10.39
CA ALA A 183 -2.50 -13.77 -10.22
C ALA A 183 -3.51 -12.66 -10.54
N TRP A 184 -3.05 -11.52 -11.06
CA TRP A 184 -3.91 -10.39 -11.40
C TRP A 184 -3.23 -9.44 -12.39
N ASP A 185 -3.96 -9.00 -13.42
CA ASP A 185 -3.49 -8.00 -14.38
C ASP A 185 -3.59 -6.57 -13.82
N SER A 186 -2.56 -5.74 -14.01
CA SER A 186 -2.67 -4.30 -13.79
C SER A 186 -2.41 -3.46 -15.04
N ASP A 187 -3.04 -2.29 -15.09
CA ASP A 187 -2.85 -1.30 -16.15
C ASP A 187 -1.39 -0.80 -16.25
N ALA A 188 -0.57 -1.06 -15.23
CA ALA A 188 0.85 -0.73 -15.18
C ALA A 188 1.77 -1.91 -15.51
N ALA A 189 1.26 -3.04 -16.03
CA ALA A 189 2.02 -4.29 -16.24
C ALA A 189 3.32 -4.15 -17.06
N LYS A 190 3.48 -3.10 -17.87
CA LYS A 190 4.70 -2.83 -18.66
C LYS A 190 5.59 -1.73 -18.09
N ALA A 191 5.24 -1.19 -16.92
CA ALA A 191 5.95 -0.07 -16.34
C ALA A 191 7.27 -0.52 -15.68
N LEU A 192 8.29 0.32 -15.84
CA LEU A 192 9.59 0.19 -15.16
C LEU A 192 9.87 1.37 -14.24
N TYR A 193 9.03 2.40 -14.26
CA TYR A 193 9.19 3.62 -13.48
C TYR A 193 7.83 4.11 -12.99
N PHE A 194 7.82 4.77 -11.83
CA PHE A 194 6.66 5.50 -11.33
C PHE A 194 7.11 6.74 -10.57
N ASN A 195 6.19 7.70 -10.41
CA ASN A 195 6.37 8.85 -9.53
C ASN A 195 5.02 9.31 -8.97
N ALA A 196 5.05 10.07 -7.87
CA ALA A 196 3.88 10.74 -7.30
C ALA A 196 3.99 12.26 -7.55
N GLY A 197 3.26 12.76 -8.54
CA GLY A 197 3.13 14.21 -8.79
C GLY A 197 4.38 14.95 -9.26
N ARG A 198 5.44 14.25 -9.69
CA ARG A 198 6.67 14.86 -10.23
C ARG A 198 6.79 14.58 -11.73
N SER A 199 7.28 15.53 -12.50
CA SER A 199 7.62 15.26 -13.90
C SER A 199 8.70 14.17 -14.02
N PRO A 200 8.53 13.17 -14.89
CA PRO A 200 9.53 12.15 -15.12
C PRO A 200 10.76 12.75 -15.82
N ASN A 201 11.85 11.98 -15.88
CA ASN A 201 12.94 12.27 -16.81
C ASN A 201 12.42 12.30 -18.25
N ARG A 202 13.07 13.09 -19.12
CA ARG A 202 12.72 13.16 -20.54
C ARG A 202 12.87 11.78 -21.20
N GLY A 203 11.97 11.45 -22.12
CA GLY A 203 12.00 10.22 -22.92
C GLY A 203 11.22 9.04 -22.35
N LEU A 204 10.56 9.19 -21.20
CA LEU A 204 9.68 8.16 -20.64
C LEU A 204 8.28 8.22 -21.25
N VAL A 205 7.73 7.06 -21.60
CA VAL A 205 6.37 6.95 -22.16
C VAL A 205 5.41 6.59 -21.03
N ARG A 206 4.36 7.39 -20.85
CA ARG A 206 3.32 7.12 -19.85
C ARG A 206 2.56 5.84 -20.19
N VAL A 207 2.42 4.96 -19.20
CA VAL A 207 1.69 3.69 -19.28
C VAL A 207 0.31 3.84 -18.64
N ALA A 208 0.26 4.28 -17.37
CA ALA A 208 -0.98 4.45 -16.62
C ALA A 208 -0.86 5.57 -15.57
N ALA A 209 -1.99 6.02 -15.02
CA ALA A 209 -2.00 6.67 -13.71
C ALA A 209 -3.05 5.99 -12.83
N ILE A 210 -2.62 5.59 -11.64
CA ILE A 210 -3.42 4.80 -10.70
C ILE A 210 -3.18 5.41 -9.33
N GLY A 211 -4.26 5.85 -8.69
CA GLY A 211 -4.17 6.63 -7.46
C GLY A 211 -3.33 7.90 -7.67
N ASN A 212 -2.36 8.12 -6.78
CA ASN A 212 -1.46 9.28 -6.83
C ASN A 212 -0.24 9.07 -7.72
N HIS A 213 -0.07 7.87 -8.30
CA HIS A 213 1.09 7.51 -9.09
C HIS A 213 0.83 7.63 -10.59
N THR A 214 1.85 8.10 -11.33
CA THR A 214 1.94 7.91 -12.78
C THR A 214 3.06 6.93 -13.10
N PHE A 215 2.77 5.97 -13.97
CA PHE A 215 3.63 4.85 -14.35
C PHE A 215 4.17 5.03 -15.78
N TYR A 216 5.41 4.61 -16.02
CA TYR A 216 6.11 4.82 -17.29
C TYR A 216 6.97 3.62 -17.72
N ARG A 217 7.28 3.56 -19.01
CA ARG A 217 8.27 2.64 -19.64
C ARG A 217 9.38 3.40 -20.35
#